data_AF-A0A5R2N2G3-F1
#
_entry.id   AF-A0A5R2N2G3-F1
#
_cell.length_a   1.000
_cell.length_b   1.000
_cell.length_c   1.000
_cell.angle_alpha   90.00
_cell.angle_beta   90.00
_cell.angle_gamma   90.00
#
_symmetry.space_group_name_H-M   'P 1'
#
loop_
_entity.id
_entity.type
_entity.pdbx_description
1 polymer ?
#
loop_
_entity_poly.entity_id
_entity_poly.type
_entity_poly.pdbx_seq_one_letter_code
_entity_poly.pdbx_strand_id
1 'polypeptide(L)'
;KPPADLAAKGLKTVTGHAAVAKAADIIITMVPDTPQVADVLFGDNGVAVGLSEGKLVIDMSSISPIETKEFAKKINELGSDYLDAPVSGGEVGAKAASLTIMVGGDEKTFERAKPVFEKMGKNITLVGPNG
;
A
#
# COMPACT_ATOMS: atom_id res chain seq x y z
N LYS A 1 17.90 -1.43 7.63
CA LYS A 1 17.68 -2.69 8.38
C LYS A 1 16.40 -2.54 9.18
N PRO A 2 15.51 -3.55 9.24
CA PRO A 2 14.31 -3.46 10.05
C PRO A 2 14.69 -3.28 11.54
N PRO A 3 13.80 -2.70 12.36
CA PRO A 3 13.93 -2.73 13.81
C PRO A 3 14.16 -4.15 14.34
N ALA A 4 15.09 -4.30 15.28
CA ALA A 4 15.51 -5.61 15.80
C ALA A 4 14.37 -6.37 16.50
N ASP A 5 13.44 -5.64 17.12
CA ASP A 5 12.26 -6.19 17.78
C ASP A 5 11.27 -6.82 16.78
N LEU A 6 11.16 -6.28 15.57
CA LEU A 6 10.33 -6.87 14.52
C LEU A 6 10.96 -8.13 13.94
N ALA A 7 12.29 -8.14 13.75
CA ALA A 7 13.01 -9.33 13.33
C ALA A 7 12.85 -10.48 14.35
N ALA A 8 12.93 -10.18 15.65
CA ALA A 8 12.70 -11.15 16.72
C ALA A 8 11.28 -11.73 16.74
N LYS A 9 10.29 -10.98 16.22
CA LYS A 9 8.89 -11.41 16.06
C LYS A 9 8.64 -12.20 14.76
N GLY A 10 9.69 -12.53 14.00
CA GLY A 10 9.61 -13.34 12.79
C GLY A 10 9.40 -12.54 11.50
N LEU A 11 9.61 -11.22 11.51
CA LEU A 11 9.59 -10.41 10.29
C LEU A 11 10.66 -10.92 9.32
N LYS A 12 10.22 -11.33 8.13
CA LYS A 12 11.11 -11.70 7.02
C LYS A 12 11.47 -10.45 6.22
N THR A 13 12.75 -10.30 5.92
CA THR A 13 13.24 -9.23 5.05
C THR A 13 13.76 -9.77 3.75
N VAL A 14 13.49 -9.03 2.68
CA VAL A 14 14.04 -9.25 1.34
C VAL A 14 14.70 -7.96 0.86
N THR A 15 15.53 -8.05 -0.18
CA THR A 15 16.21 -6.88 -0.76
C THR A 15 15.53 -6.51 -2.09
N GLY A 16 15.05 -5.27 -2.19
CA GLY A 16 14.42 -4.70 -3.39
C GLY A 16 12.89 -4.77 -3.41
N HIS A 17 12.25 -3.82 -4.08
CA HIS A 17 10.78 -3.67 -4.11
C HIS A 17 10.11 -4.85 -4.84
N ALA A 18 10.67 -5.29 -5.98
CA ALA A 18 10.20 -6.47 -6.70
C ALA A 18 10.24 -7.75 -5.84
N ALA A 19 11.23 -7.90 -4.95
CA ALA A 19 11.32 -9.07 -4.08
C ALA A 19 10.23 -9.08 -3.01
N VAL A 20 9.80 -7.91 -2.52
CA VAL A 20 8.64 -7.78 -1.61
C VAL A 20 7.38 -8.24 -2.34
N ALA A 21 7.16 -7.73 -3.55
CA ALA A 21 6.01 -8.09 -4.37
C ALA A 21 5.94 -9.61 -4.66
N LYS A 22 7.08 -10.26 -4.91
CA LYS A 22 7.13 -11.72 -5.10
C LYS A 22 6.80 -12.51 -3.84
N ALA A 23 7.12 -11.97 -2.65
CA ALA A 23 7.00 -12.67 -1.38
C ALA A 23 5.65 -12.46 -0.66
N ALA A 24 4.80 -11.54 -1.12
CA ALA A 24 3.55 -11.18 -0.46
C ALA A 24 2.37 -11.07 -1.43
N ASP A 25 1.15 -11.33 -0.94
CA ASP A 25 -0.09 -11.17 -1.71
C ASP A 25 -0.67 -9.76 -1.62
N ILE A 26 -0.36 -9.06 -0.52
CA ILE A 26 -0.74 -7.67 -0.26
C ILE A 26 0.54 -6.88 -0.01
N ILE A 27 0.76 -5.83 -0.78
CA ILE A 27 1.93 -4.95 -0.71
C ILE A 27 1.45 -3.59 -0.22
N ILE A 28 2.08 -3.06 0.82
CA ILE A 28 1.76 -1.73 1.37
C ILE A 28 2.94 -0.80 1.13
N THR A 29 2.69 0.40 0.59
CA THR A 29 3.66 1.49 0.52
C THR A 29 3.28 2.61 1.48
N MET A 30 4.29 3.23 2.09
CA MET A 30 4.13 4.33 3.05
C MET A 30 5.37 5.23 2.95
N VAL A 31 5.45 6.01 1.87
CA VAL A 31 6.62 6.81 1.52
C VAL A 31 6.26 8.31 1.47
N PRO A 32 7.25 9.22 1.50
CA PRO A 32 7.01 10.65 1.72
C PRO A 32 6.21 11.38 0.63
N ASP A 33 6.34 11.00 -0.64
CA ASP A 33 5.82 11.79 -1.75
C ASP A 33 5.54 10.98 -3.04
N THR A 34 4.93 11.67 -4.02
CA THR A 34 4.52 11.08 -5.29
C THR A 34 5.69 10.52 -6.12
N PRO A 35 6.83 11.24 -6.28
CA PRO A 35 8.00 10.68 -6.95
C PRO A 35 8.53 9.39 -6.31
N GLN A 36 8.53 9.31 -4.97
CA GLN A 36 8.98 8.11 -4.27
C GLN A 36 8.00 6.94 -4.44
N VAL A 37 6.69 7.19 -4.46
CA VAL A 37 5.71 6.15 -4.83
C VAL A 37 5.97 5.66 -6.25
N ALA A 38 6.20 6.57 -7.20
CA ALA A 38 6.49 6.20 -8.59
C ALA A 38 7.75 5.32 -8.71
N ASP A 39 8.84 5.68 -8.02
CA ASP A 39 10.08 4.89 -8.01
C ASP A 39 9.90 3.51 -7.37
N VAL A 40 9.23 3.46 -6.21
CA VAL A 40 8.93 2.20 -5.52
C VAL A 40 8.06 1.28 -6.38
N LEU A 41 7.05 1.82 -7.07
CA LEU A 41 6.16 1.03 -7.88
C LEU A 41 6.78 0.63 -9.22
N PHE A 42 7.43 1.56 -9.91
CA PHE A 42 7.74 1.44 -11.34
C PHE A 42 9.22 1.65 -11.71
N GLY A 43 10.12 1.87 -10.75
CA GLY A 43 11.56 1.89 -11.02
C GLY A 43 12.10 0.54 -11.53
N ASP A 44 13.38 0.47 -11.91
CA ASP A 44 13.99 -0.70 -12.57
C ASP A 44 13.83 -2.02 -11.79
N ASN A 45 13.64 -1.96 -10.47
CA ASN A 45 13.31 -3.10 -9.61
C ASN A 45 12.10 -2.80 -8.70
N GLY A 46 11.14 -2.06 -9.24
CA GLY A 46 9.90 -1.64 -8.57
C GLY A 46 8.97 -2.81 -8.23
N VAL A 47 7.95 -2.53 -7.42
CA VAL A 47 6.90 -3.49 -7.05
C VAL A 47 6.30 -4.13 -8.30
N ALA A 48 6.01 -3.34 -9.35
CA ALA A 48 5.38 -3.80 -10.58
C ALA A 48 6.10 -4.98 -11.25
N VAL A 49 7.45 -5.01 -11.19
CA VAL A 49 8.28 -6.09 -11.76
C VAL A 49 8.08 -7.43 -11.05
N GLY A 50 7.67 -7.40 -9.78
CA GLY A 50 7.43 -8.60 -8.97
C GLY A 50 5.96 -8.98 -8.81
N LEU A 51 5.04 -8.24 -9.44
CA LEU A 51 3.62 -8.55 -9.37
C LEU A 51 3.24 -9.77 -10.20
N SER A 52 2.14 -10.38 -9.81
CA SER A 52 1.45 -11.46 -10.54
C SER A 52 -0.04 -11.27 -10.34
N GLU A 53 -0.84 -11.93 -11.18
CA GLU A 53 -2.31 -11.81 -11.15
C GLU A 53 -2.89 -12.05 -9.74
N GLY A 54 -3.87 -11.22 -9.37
CA GLY A 54 -4.60 -11.33 -8.11
C GLY A 54 -3.89 -10.74 -6.89
N LYS A 55 -2.68 -10.17 -7.02
CA LYS A 55 -2.05 -9.41 -5.93
C LYS A 55 -2.74 -8.07 -5.71
N LEU A 56 -2.54 -7.50 -4.52
CA LEU A 56 -3.10 -6.21 -4.14
C LEU A 56 -1.97 -5.27 -3.70
N VAL A 57 -1.93 -4.07 -4.28
CA VAL A 57 -1.08 -2.96 -3.86
C VAL A 57 -1.92 -1.91 -3.13
N ILE A 58 -1.47 -1.50 -1.96
CA ILE A 58 -2.11 -0.47 -1.13
C ILE A 58 -1.10 0.64 -0.90
N ASP A 59 -1.34 1.82 -1.48
CA ASP A 59 -0.53 2.99 -1.20
C ASP A 59 -1.15 3.85 -0.11
N MET A 60 -0.50 3.90 1.05
CA MET A 60 -0.95 4.68 2.20
C MET A 60 -0.24 6.04 2.30
N SER A 61 0.53 6.39 1.27
CA SER A 61 1.24 7.67 1.14
C SER A 61 0.27 8.81 0.82
N SER A 62 0.64 10.03 1.20
CA SER A 62 -0.13 11.25 0.85
C SER A 62 0.41 11.84 -0.45
N ILE A 63 -0.21 11.49 -1.59
CA ILE A 63 0.30 11.83 -2.92
C ILE A 63 -0.73 12.53 -3.82
N SER A 64 -0.31 12.89 -5.04
CA SER A 64 -1.18 13.52 -6.03
C SER A 64 -2.32 12.59 -6.47
N PRO A 65 -3.60 13.02 -6.41
CA PRO A 65 -4.73 12.21 -6.87
C PRO A 65 -4.71 11.92 -8.38
N ILE A 66 -4.05 12.80 -9.16
CA ILE A 66 -3.89 12.59 -10.62
C ILE A 66 -2.92 11.42 -10.86
N GLU A 67 -1.78 11.42 -10.17
CA GLU A 67 -0.79 10.36 -10.31
C GLU A 67 -1.30 9.03 -9.75
N THR A 68 -2.05 9.06 -8.64
CA THR A 68 -2.75 7.89 -8.09
C THR A 68 -3.61 7.17 -9.14
N LYS A 69 -4.37 7.92 -9.95
CA LYS A 69 -5.20 7.34 -11.02
C LYS A 69 -4.36 6.62 -12.07
N GLU A 70 -3.24 7.23 -12.47
CA GLU A 70 -2.31 6.64 -13.43
C GLU A 70 -1.60 5.42 -12.85
N PHE A 71 -1.25 5.43 -11.56
CA PHE A 71 -0.61 4.30 -10.89
C PHE A 71 -1.58 3.13 -10.76
N ALA A 72 -2.81 3.39 -10.32
CA ALA A 72 -3.86 2.38 -10.25
C ALA A 72 -4.10 1.73 -11.61
N LYS A 73 -4.22 2.53 -12.68
CA LYS A 73 -4.37 2.02 -14.05
C LYS A 73 -3.23 1.09 -14.44
N LYS A 74 -1.98 1.50 -14.27
CA LYS A 74 -0.80 0.69 -14.63
C LYS A 74 -0.74 -0.61 -13.85
N ILE A 75 -1.09 -0.61 -12.56
CA ILE A 75 -1.09 -1.82 -11.73
C ILE A 75 -2.23 -2.76 -12.14
N ASN A 76 -3.41 -2.22 -12.43
CA ASN A 76 -4.56 -2.98 -12.92
C ASN A 76 -4.29 -3.65 -14.28
N GLU A 77 -3.55 -2.98 -15.18
CA GLU A 77 -3.11 -3.56 -16.47
C GLU A 77 -2.19 -4.78 -16.30
N LEU A 78 -1.56 -4.95 -15.12
CA LEU A 78 -0.74 -6.12 -14.76
C LEU A 78 -1.56 -7.25 -14.11
N GLY A 79 -2.89 -7.10 -14.01
CA GLY A 79 -3.78 -8.07 -13.36
C GLY A 79 -3.73 -8.05 -11.84
N SER A 80 -3.20 -6.99 -11.23
CA SER A 80 -3.20 -6.76 -9.79
C SER A 80 -4.15 -5.62 -9.42
N ASP A 81 -4.69 -5.63 -8.20
CA ASP A 81 -5.58 -4.56 -7.73
C ASP A 81 -4.79 -3.43 -7.05
N TYR A 82 -5.32 -2.20 -7.07
CA TYR A 82 -4.71 -1.04 -6.42
C TYR A 82 -5.70 -0.26 -5.54
N LEU A 83 -5.30 0.07 -4.31
CA LEU A 83 -6.00 1.00 -3.43
C LEU A 83 -5.07 2.15 -3.03
N ASP A 84 -5.53 3.38 -3.17
CA ASP A 84 -4.96 4.52 -2.45
C ASP A 84 -5.67 4.67 -1.12
N ALA A 85 -4.92 4.70 -0.02
CA ALA A 85 -5.44 4.69 1.34
C ALA A 85 -4.67 5.66 2.25
N PRO A 86 -4.54 6.96 1.87
CA PRO A 86 -3.83 7.95 2.69
C PRO A 86 -4.39 8.03 4.11
N VAL A 87 -3.50 8.29 5.05
CA VAL A 87 -3.82 8.25 6.49
C VAL A 87 -3.66 9.57 7.21
N SER A 88 -4.44 9.73 8.29
CA SER A 88 -4.36 10.84 9.25
C SER A 88 -4.28 10.31 10.69
N GLY A 89 -3.71 11.11 11.59
CA GLY A 89 -3.51 10.74 13.00
C GLY A 89 -2.04 10.75 13.46
N GLY A 90 -1.11 10.90 12.52
CA GLY A 90 0.33 11.01 12.79
C GLY A 90 0.93 9.79 13.49
N GLU A 91 2.13 9.97 14.02
CA GLU A 91 2.86 8.89 14.71
C GLU A 91 2.09 8.33 15.91
N VAL A 92 1.39 9.20 16.66
CA VAL A 92 0.58 8.80 17.82
C VAL A 92 -0.55 7.86 17.38
N GLY A 93 -1.28 8.21 16.32
CA GLY A 93 -2.34 7.36 15.78
C GLY A 93 -1.82 6.04 15.24
N ALA A 94 -0.66 6.05 14.58
CA ALA A 94 -0.03 4.83 14.07
C ALA A 94 0.36 3.87 15.21
N LYS A 95 1.03 4.37 16.26
CA LYS A 95 1.40 3.58 17.44
C LYS A 95 0.20 3.00 18.18
N ALA A 96 -0.92 3.73 18.19
CA ALA A 96 -2.15 3.34 18.86
C ALA A 96 -3.11 2.49 17.99
N ALA A 97 -2.71 2.15 16.75
CA ALA A 97 -3.58 1.50 15.76
C ALA A 97 -4.93 2.23 15.61
N SER A 98 -4.89 3.56 15.56
CA SER A 98 -6.07 4.42 15.55
C SER A 98 -6.03 5.45 14.43
N LEU A 99 -5.33 5.15 13.34
CA LEU A 99 -5.34 5.98 12.14
C LEU A 99 -6.76 6.15 11.58
N THR A 100 -6.99 7.29 10.97
CA THR A 100 -8.08 7.47 10.01
C THR A 100 -7.54 7.14 8.63
N ILE A 101 -8.22 6.25 7.91
CA ILE A 101 -7.83 5.71 6.62
C ILE A 101 -8.96 6.00 5.62
N MET A 102 -8.67 6.82 4.61
CA MET A 102 -9.61 7.18 3.55
C MET A 102 -9.20 6.45 2.29
N VAL A 103 -10.03 5.54 1.79
CA VAL A 103 -9.65 4.60 0.73
C VAL A 103 -10.33 4.94 -0.59
N GLY A 104 -9.56 5.12 -1.65
CA GLY A 104 -9.99 5.14 -3.03
C GLY A 104 -9.80 3.78 -3.70
N GLY A 105 -10.81 3.31 -4.43
CA GLY A 105 -10.80 2.04 -5.16
C GLY A 105 -12.20 1.43 -5.33
N ASP A 106 -12.25 0.17 -5.76
CA ASP A 106 -13.52 -0.56 -5.84
C ASP A 106 -13.88 -1.26 -4.52
N GLU A 107 -15.18 -1.48 -4.32
CA GLU A 107 -15.73 -2.04 -3.08
C GLU A 107 -15.22 -3.45 -2.77
N LYS A 108 -15.04 -4.29 -3.80
CA LYS A 108 -14.57 -5.67 -3.62
C LYS A 108 -13.13 -5.69 -3.13
N THR A 109 -12.27 -4.86 -3.71
CA THR A 109 -10.87 -4.72 -3.30
C THR A 109 -10.77 -4.08 -1.91
N PHE A 110 -11.60 -3.07 -1.62
CA PHE A 110 -11.69 -2.48 -0.29
C PHE A 110 -12.05 -3.50 0.80
N GLU A 111 -13.08 -4.31 0.60
CA GLU A 111 -13.48 -5.33 1.57
C GLU A 111 -12.41 -6.42 1.76
N ARG A 112 -11.65 -6.75 0.71
CA ARG A 112 -10.47 -7.62 0.80
C ARG A 112 -9.36 -7.01 1.68
N ALA A 113 -9.14 -5.70 1.59
CA ALA A 113 -8.11 -4.97 2.34
C ALA A 113 -8.51 -4.63 3.78
N LYS A 114 -9.80 -4.58 4.08
CA LYS A 114 -10.36 -4.14 5.36
C LYS A 114 -9.78 -4.84 6.60
N PRO A 115 -9.57 -6.17 6.63
CA PRO A 115 -8.93 -6.83 7.78
C PRO A 115 -7.51 -6.35 8.06
N VAL A 116 -6.80 -5.84 7.04
CA VAL A 116 -5.46 -5.25 7.17
C VAL A 116 -5.57 -3.84 7.73
N PHE A 117 -6.49 -3.02 7.20
CA PHE A 117 -6.74 -1.67 7.69
C PHE A 117 -7.17 -1.65 9.17
N GLU A 118 -8.00 -2.60 9.60
CA GLU A 118 -8.45 -2.74 11.00
C GLU A 118 -7.32 -3.04 12.00
N LYS A 119 -6.12 -3.45 11.53
CA LYS A 119 -4.93 -3.59 12.38
C LYS A 119 -4.20 -2.27 12.62
N MET A 120 -4.51 -1.24 11.83
CA MET A 120 -3.78 0.03 11.81
C MET A 120 -4.66 1.24 12.12
N GLY A 121 -5.96 1.15 11.85
CA GLY A 121 -6.91 2.25 11.92
C GLY A 121 -8.19 1.96 12.70
N LYS A 122 -8.90 3.03 13.05
CA LYS A 122 -10.24 2.98 13.69
C LYS A 122 -11.34 3.56 12.81
N ASN A 123 -11.04 4.59 12.02
CA ASN A 123 -11.98 5.18 11.09
C ASN A 123 -11.53 4.80 9.68
N ILE A 124 -12.22 3.86 9.05
CA ILE A 124 -11.83 3.29 7.75
C ILE A 124 -13.02 3.46 6.81
N THR A 125 -12.85 4.23 5.75
CA THR A 125 -13.95 4.60 4.86
C THR A 125 -13.52 4.48 3.40
N LEU A 126 -14.32 3.76 2.60
CA LEU A 126 -14.25 3.81 1.14
C LEU A 126 -14.87 5.14 0.69
N VAL A 127 -14.06 6.03 0.11
CA VAL A 127 -14.47 7.40 -0.24
C VAL A 127 -14.83 7.59 -1.72
N GLY A 128 -14.55 6.59 -2.56
CA GLY A 128 -14.83 6.65 -3.99
C GLY A 128 -13.88 5.75 -4.79
N PRO A 129 -13.86 5.91 -6.14
CA PRO A 129 -12.86 5.26 -6.99
C PRO A 129 -11.44 5.77 -6.69
N ASN A 130 -10.41 5.17 -7.30
CA ASN A 130 -9.04 5.63 -7.12
C ASN A 130 -8.86 7.11 -7.47
N GLY A 131 -8.17 7.85 -6.59
CA GLY A 131 -7.73 9.24 -6.74
C GLY A 131 -8.79 10.34 -6.59
#